data_AF-A0A2V6BIT0-F1
#
_entry.id   AF-A0A2V6BIT0-F1
#
_cell.length_a   1.000
_cell.length_b   1.000
_cell.length_c   1.000
_cell.angle_alpha   90.00
_cell.angle_beta   90.00
_cell.angle_gamma   90.00
#
_symmetry.space_group_name_H-M   'P 1'
#
loop_
_entity.id
_entity.type
_entity.pdbx_description
1 polymer ?
#
loop_
_entity_poly.entity_id
_entity_poly.type
_entity_poly.pdbx_seq_one_letter_code
_entity_poly.pdbx_strand_id
1 'polypeptide(L)'
;FPFPQKFFHDLLQNAFPQAEATNLFDREVMTWRIMKDLPRLATRPEFAAISNYLRGERTELRAYELARRIAHVFDQYLVFRPKMILDWDTGEGNDWQPILWRQLQQAAPGQHQAALGLGLIDALRRDRAPVPERVSIFGISTLPPHERSNQNCSGLTRKTQATTSC
;
A
#
# COMPACT_ATOMS: atom_id res chain seq x y z
N PHE A 1 14.79 -7.61 -13.95
CA PHE A 1 14.61 -7.56 -12.49
C PHE A 1 13.17 -7.19 -12.20
N PRO A 2 12.35 -8.04 -11.58
CA PRO A 2 11.02 -7.63 -11.17
C PRO A 2 11.16 -6.46 -10.20
N PHE A 3 10.40 -5.40 -10.44
CA PHE A 3 10.34 -4.25 -9.54
C PHE A 3 9.97 -4.74 -8.13
N PRO A 4 10.51 -4.16 -7.04
CA PRO A 4 10.31 -4.65 -5.67
C PRO A 4 8.84 -4.90 -5.31
N GLN A 5 7.92 -4.10 -5.87
CA GLN A 5 6.48 -4.22 -5.68
C GLN A 5 5.90 -5.50 -6.31
N LYS A 6 6.35 -5.88 -7.51
CA LYS A 6 5.89 -7.10 -8.19
C LYS A 6 6.36 -8.35 -7.44
N PHE A 7 7.60 -8.34 -6.96
CA PHE A 7 8.12 -9.42 -6.12
C PHE A 7 7.31 -9.58 -4.82
N PHE A 8 6.99 -8.48 -4.14
CA PHE A 8 6.16 -8.52 -2.93
C PHE A 8 4.75 -9.05 -3.21
N HIS A 9 4.14 -8.59 -4.30
CA HIS A 9 2.82 -9.04 -4.72
C HIS A 9 2.83 -10.54 -5.05
N ASP A 10 3.79 -11.01 -5.84
CA ASP A 10 3.94 -12.42 -6.20
C ASP A 10 4.18 -13.29 -4.95
N LEU A 11 4.95 -12.80 -3.98
CA LEU A 11 5.19 -13.50 -2.71
C LEU A 11 3.89 -13.61 -1.89
N LEU A 12 3.11 -12.54 -1.80
CA LEU A 12 1.83 -12.54 -1.09
C LEU A 12 0.79 -13.45 -1.76
N GLN A 13 0.70 -13.45 -3.09
CA GLN A 13 -0.19 -14.36 -3.81
C GLN A 13 0.19 -15.83 -3.63
N ASN A 14 1.49 -16.15 -3.60
CA ASN A 14 1.95 -17.52 -3.33
C ASN A 14 1.71 -17.94 -1.88
N ALA A 15 1.88 -17.03 -0.91
CA ALA A 15 1.66 -17.31 0.50
C ALA A 15 0.15 -17.39 0.85
N PHE A 16 -0.69 -16.64 0.14
CA PHE A 16 -2.14 -16.57 0.35
C PHE A 16 -2.90 -16.73 -0.98
N PRO A 17 -2.94 -17.93 -1.58
CA PRO A 17 -3.62 -18.16 -2.85
C PRO A 17 -5.14 -17.94 -2.79
N GLN A 18 -5.73 -17.86 -1.59
CA GLN A 18 -7.14 -17.51 -1.38
C GLN A 18 -7.41 -15.99 -1.47
N ALA A 19 -6.38 -15.15 -1.59
CA ALA A 19 -6.49 -13.69 -1.63
C ALA A 19 -6.75 -13.16 -3.06
N GLU A 20 -7.64 -13.79 -3.82
CA GLU A 20 -8.04 -13.32 -5.17
C GLU A 20 -8.60 -11.89 -5.13
N ALA A 21 -9.14 -11.45 -3.99
CA ALA A 21 -9.65 -10.10 -3.83
C ALA A 21 -8.57 -9.01 -3.72
N THR A 22 -7.28 -9.36 -3.75
CA THR A 22 -6.19 -8.38 -3.87
C THR A 22 -6.35 -7.54 -5.14
N ASN A 23 -6.85 -8.14 -6.22
CA ASN A 23 -7.13 -7.45 -7.49
C ASN A 23 -8.17 -6.32 -7.34
N LEU A 24 -9.00 -6.34 -6.28
CA LEU A 24 -9.96 -5.26 -6.01
C LEU A 24 -9.30 -3.95 -5.56
N PHE A 25 -8.03 -4.03 -5.18
CA PHE A 25 -7.17 -2.91 -4.81
C PHE A 25 -6.20 -2.54 -5.94
N ASP A 26 -6.33 -3.13 -7.13
CA ASP A 26 -5.62 -2.65 -8.31
C ASP A 26 -6.09 -1.24 -8.66
N ARG A 27 -5.14 -0.38 -9.06
CA ARG A 27 -5.40 1.03 -9.38
C ARG A 27 -6.56 1.23 -10.35
N GLU A 28 -6.64 0.41 -11.40
CA GLU A 28 -7.73 0.52 -12.39
C GLU A 28 -9.08 0.11 -11.80
N VAL A 29 -9.12 -0.99 -11.04
CA VAL A 29 -10.34 -1.46 -10.38
C VAL A 29 -10.81 -0.43 -9.33
N MET A 30 -9.89 0.07 -8.51
CA MET A 30 -10.18 1.14 -7.53
C MET A 30 -10.73 2.39 -8.22
N THR A 31 -10.18 2.78 -9.38
CA THR A 31 -10.68 3.94 -10.14
C THR A 31 -12.18 3.79 -10.44
N TRP A 32 -12.58 2.66 -11.02
CA TRP A 32 -13.99 2.42 -11.38
C TRP A 32 -14.90 2.35 -10.16
N ARG A 33 -14.42 1.71 -9.07
CA ARG A 33 -15.16 1.61 -7.82
C ARG A 33 -15.36 2.98 -7.18
N ILE A 34 -14.31 3.78 -7.08
CA ILE A 34 -14.38 5.16 -6.59
C ILE A 34 -15.33 5.97 -7.45
N MET A 35 -15.21 5.91 -8.78
CA MET A 35 -16.09 6.66 -9.69
C MET A 35 -17.57 6.31 -9.48
N LYS A 36 -17.89 5.03 -9.22
CA LYS A 36 -19.25 4.56 -8.92
C LYS A 36 -19.75 5.07 -7.56
N ASP A 37 -18.89 5.08 -6.53
CA ASP A 37 -19.27 5.48 -5.17
C ASP A 37 -19.29 7.01 -4.95
N LEU A 38 -18.52 7.76 -5.74
CA LEU A 38 -18.32 9.19 -5.58
C LEU A 38 -19.64 10.00 -5.56
N PRO A 39 -20.61 9.77 -6.47
CA PRO A 39 -21.86 10.52 -6.49
C PRO A 39 -22.68 10.33 -5.21
N ARG A 40 -22.69 9.10 -4.66
CA ARG A 40 -23.37 8.77 -3.41
C ARG A 40 -22.67 9.42 -2.22
N LEU A 41 -21.33 9.36 -2.17
CA LEU A 41 -20.55 9.90 -1.05
C LEU A 41 -20.47 11.42 -1.06
N ALA A 42 -20.55 12.07 -2.23
CA ALA A 42 -20.55 13.52 -2.39
C ALA A 42 -21.76 14.23 -1.75
N THR A 43 -22.79 13.48 -1.30
CA THR A 43 -23.91 14.00 -0.52
C THR A 43 -23.57 14.25 0.95
N ARG A 44 -22.47 13.67 1.44
CA ARG A 44 -22.07 13.76 2.85
C ARG A 44 -21.23 15.02 3.11
N PRO A 45 -21.33 15.63 4.30
CA PRO A 45 -20.63 16.88 4.61
C PRO A 45 -19.10 16.74 4.56
N GLU A 46 -18.55 15.58 4.91
CA GLU A 46 -17.11 15.31 4.89
C GLU A 46 -16.54 15.36 3.46
N PHE A 47 -17.38 15.11 2.45
CA PHE A 47 -17.04 15.13 1.03
C PHE A 47 -17.33 16.50 0.38
N ALA A 48 -17.58 17.56 1.15
CA ALA A 48 -17.91 18.88 0.60
C ALA A 48 -16.88 19.39 -0.41
N ALA A 49 -15.58 19.17 -0.17
CA ALA A 49 -14.52 19.55 -1.10
C ALA A 49 -14.62 18.81 -2.46
N ILE A 50 -14.95 17.52 -2.43
CA ILE A 50 -15.16 16.69 -3.62
C ILE A 50 -16.44 17.13 -4.34
N SER A 51 -17.53 17.33 -3.59
CA SER A 51 -18.80 17.80 -4.12
C SER A 51 -18.65 19.15 -4.84
N ASN A 52 -17.86 20.06 -4.26
CA ASN A 52 -17.52 21.34 -4.89
C ASN A 52 -16.73 21.17 -6.19
N TYR A 53 -15.76 20.26 -6.23
CA TYR A 53 -14.96 19.98 -7.42
C TYR A 53 -15.80 19.40 -8.58
N LEU A 54 -16.79 18.57 -8.23
CA LEU A 54 -17.70 17.94 -9.19
C LEU A 54 -18.78 18.88 -9.73
N ARG A 55 -18.99 20.06 -9.11
CA ARG A 55 -19.93 21.06 -9.62
C ARG A 55 -19.40 21.70 -10.91
N GLY A 56 -20.24 21.71 -11.95
CA GLY A 56 -19.95 22.36 -13.23
C GLY A 56 -20.16 21.44 -14.43
N GLU A 57 -19.76 21.92 -15.61
CA GLU A 57 -19.84 21.14 -16.84
C GLU A 57 -18.84 19.97 -16.85
N ARG A 58 -19.16 18.91 -17.59
CA ARG A 58 -18.34 17.69 -17.72
C ARG A 58 -18.12 16.94 -16.40
N THR A 59 -19.13 16.89 -15.54
CA THR A 59 -19.09 16.20 -14.24
C THR A 59 -18.55 14.78 -14.33
N GLU A 60 -18.95 14.00 -15.34
CA GLU A 60 -18.53 12.60 -15.50
C GLU A 60 -17.03 12.47 -15.79
N LEU A 61 -16.49 13.31 -16.69
CA LEU A 61 -15.06 13.32 -17.01
C LEU A 61 -14.24 13.74 -15.78
N ARG A 62 -14.68 14.78 -15.06
CA ARG A 62 -14.03 15.24 -13.83
C ARG A 62 -14.08 14.18 -12.74
N ALA A 63 -15.20 13.46 -12.60
CA ALA A 63 -15.34 12.37 -11.64
C ALA A 63 -14.38 11.23 -11.96
N TYR A 64 -14.24 10.87 -13.23
CA TYR A 64 -13.28 9.87 -13.68
C TYR A 64 -11.83 10.28 -13.40
N GLU A 65 -11.43 11.49 -13.77
CA GLU A 65 -10.08 12.02 -13.52
C GLU A 65 -9.77 12.08 -12.02
N LEU A 66 -10.72 12.55 -11.21
CA LEU A 66 -10.58 12.58 -9.77
C LEU A 66 -10.46 11.17 -9.19
N ALA A 67 -11.31 10.24 -9.61
CA ALA A 67 -11.26 8.85 -9.16
C ALA A 67 -9.91 8.20 -9.48
N ARG A 68 -9.35 8.44 -10.68
CA ARG A 68 -8.02 7.98 -11.06
C ARG A 68 -6.93 8.53 -10.15
N ARG A 69 -6.99 9.83 -9.85
CA ARG A 69 -6.01 10.50 -9.01
C ARG A 69 -6.08 9.97 -7.57
N ILE A 70 -7.28 9.76 -7.03
CA ILE A 70 -7.47 9.17 -5.71
C ILE A 70 -6.95 7.74 -5.68
N ALA A 71 -7.32 6.91 -6.66
CA ALA A 71 -6.85 5.53 -6.76
C ALA A 71 -5.32 5.45 -6.81
N HIS A 72 -4.67 6.35 -7.55
CA HIS A 72 -3.21 6.42 -7.60
C HIS A 72 -2.58 6.76 -6.23
N VAL A 73 -3.17 7.69 -5.49
CA VAL A 73 -2.68 8.04 -4.14
C VAL A 73 -2.89 6.88 -3.16
N PHE A 74 -4.02 6.18 -3.23
CA PHE A 74 -4.27 5.01 -2.39
C PHE A 74 -3.33 3.84 -2.69
N ASP A 75 -3.04 3.58 -3.96
CA ASP A 75 -2.02 2.62 -4.39
C ASP A 75 -0.65 2.95 -3.78
N GLN A 76 -0.26 4.24 -3.79
CA GLN A 76 0.96 4.69 -3.13
C GLN A 76 0.92 4.52 -1.61
N TYR A 77 -0.21 4.79 -0.96
CA TYR A 77 -0.34 4.65 0.50
C TYR A 77 -0.20 3.20 0.95
N LEU A 78 -0.71 2.24 0.19
CA LEU A 78 -0.56 0.81 0.48
C LEU A 78 0.91 0.38 0.56
N VAL A 79 1.79 1.00 -0.25
CA VAL A 79 3.21 0.67 -0.30
C VAL A 79 4.02 1.50 0.69
N PHE A 80 3.84 2.82 0.69
CA PHE A 80 4.72 3.74 1.42
C PHE A 80 4.25 4.06 2.84
N ARG A 81 2.96 3.89 3.14
CA ARG A 81 2.37 4.21 4.45
C ARG A 81 1.38 3.13 4.92
N PRO A 82 1.81 1.86 5.01
CA PRO A 82 0.92 0.76 5.37
C PRO A 82 0.29 0.94 6.75
N LYS A 83 1.04 1.47 7.73
CA LYS A 83 0.52 1.74 9.08
C LYS A 83 -0.71 2.67 9.05
N MET A 84 -0.66 3.75 8.29
CA MET A 84 -1.75 4.71 8.18
C MET A 84 -3.01 4.10 7.56
N ILE A 85 -2.85 3.22 6.57
CA ILE A 85 -3.97 2.47 5.98
C ILE A 85 -4.61 1.52 7.01
N LEU A 86 -3.78 0.85 7.80
CA LEU A 86 -4.27 -0.06 8.85
C LEU A 86 -4.99 0.70 9.97
N ASP A 87 -4.51 1.88 10.34
CA ASP A 87 -5.18 2.77 11.29
C ASP A 87 -6.55 3.21 10.73
N TRP A 88 -6.66 3.46 9.42
CA TRP A 88 -7.97 3.74 8.79
C TRP A 88 -8.91 2.54 8.79
N ASP A 89 -8.39 1.31 8.71
CA ASP A 89 -9.19 0.08 8.77
C ASP A 89 -9.85 -0.09 10.15
N THR A 90 -9.21 0.36 11.23
CA THR A 90 -9.77 0.32 12.59
C THR A 90 -10.78 1.44 12.87
N GLY A 91 -10.98 2.34 11.92
CA GLY A 91 -11.94 3.44 12.02
C GLY A 91 -11.31 4.80 12.32
N GLU A 92 -9.99 4.93 12.35
CA GLU A 92 -9.35 6.23 12.58
C GLU A 92 -9.57 7.20 11.40
N GLY A 93 -9.67 8.50 11.72
CA GLY A 93 -9.84 9.58 10.76
C GLY A 93 -11.29 9.80 10.33
N ASN A 94 -11.75 11.04 10.44
CA ASN A 94 -13.11 11.46 10.08
C ASN A 94 -13.17 12.23 8.76
N ASP A 95 -12.05 12.39 8.08
CA ASP A 95 -11.99 13.04 6.77
C ASP A 95 -12.46 12.11 5.65
N TRP A 96 -12.75 12.68 4.48
CA TRP A 96 -13.25 11.93 3.33
C TRP A 96 -12.33 10.80 2.87
N GLN A 97 -11.00 10.92 3.03
CA GLN A 97 -10.05 9.89 2.60
C GLN A 97 -10.19 8.59 3.40
N PRO A 98 -10.07 8.58 4.75
CA PRO A 98 -10.34 7.40 5.55
C PRO A 98 -11.75 6.84 5.34
N ILE A 99 -12.77 7.70 5.22
CA ILE A 99 -14.14 7.26 4.99
C ILE A 99 -14.27 6.54 3.64
N LEU A 100 -13.70 7.10 2.57
CA LEU A 100 -13.70 6.49 1.25
C LEU A 100 -12.91 5.17 1.24
N TRP A 101 -11.75 5.14 1.88
CA TRP A 101 -10.95 3.93 2.03
C TRP A 101 -11.75 2.80 2.70
N ARG A 102 -12.42 3.11 3.83
CA ARG A 102 -13.28 2.14 4.52
C ARG A 102 -14.44 1.65 3.65
N GLN A 103 -15.02 2.49 2.80
CA GLN A 103 -16.04 2.06 1.84
C GLN A 103 -15.46 1.11 0.77
N LEU A 104 -14.25 1.38 0.28
CA LEU A 104 -13.59 0.50 -0.70
C LEU A 104 -13.21 -0.85 -0.09
N GLN A 105 -12.70 -0.89 1.14
CA GLN A 105 -12.26 -2.15 1.74
C GLN A 105 -13.42 -3.06 2.17
N GLN A 106 -14.66 -2.56 2.28
CA GLN A 106 -15.83 -3.38 2.64
C GLN A 106 -16.10 -4.57 1.70
N ALA A 107 -15.72 -4.46 0.42
CA ALA A 107 -15.89 -5.58 -0.52
C ALA A 107 -14.91 -6.74 -0.27
N ALA A 108 -13.76 -6.44 0.35
CA ALA A 108 -12.76 -7.44 0.70
C ALA A 108 -11.94 -6.97 1.93
N PRO A 109 -12.53 -7.05 3.13
CA PRO A 109 -11.91 -6.52 4.34
C PRO A 109 -10.58 -7.23 4.63
N GLY A 110 -9.52 -6.46 4.90
CA GLY A 110 -8.20 -7.01 5.24
C GLY A 110 -7.48 -7.79 4.12
N GLN A 111 -8.00 -7.78 2.88
CA GLN A 111 -7.37 -8.46 1.74
C GLN A 111 -6.53 -7.51 0.86
N HIS A 112 -6.19 -6.33 1.38
CA HIS A 112 -5.26 -5.41 0.72
C HIS A 112 -3.81 -5.73 1.10
N GLN A 113 -2.87 -5.25 0.27
CA GLN A 113 -1.45 -5.59 0.38
C GLN A 113 -0.85 -5.27 1.77
N ALA A 114 -1.26 -4.19 2.42
CA ALA A 114 -0.74 -3.80 3.73
C ALA A 114 -1.18 -4.77 4.84
N ALA A 115 -2.45 -5.18 4.86
CA ALA A 115 -2.98 -6.14 5.82
C ALA A 115 -2.42 -7.55 5.60
N LEU A 116 -2.34 -8.01 4.35
CA LEU A 116 -1.73 -9.30 4.00
C LEU A 116 -0.24 -9.33 4.37
N GLY A 117 0.48 -8.22 4.16
CA GLY A 117 1.87 -8.08 4.58
C GLY A 117 2.08 -8.23 6.09
N LEU A 118 1.20 -7.62 6.90
CA LEU A 118 1.22 -7.84 8.35
C LEU A 118 0.89 -9.29 8.72
N GLY A 119 -0.14 -9.87 8.10
CA GLY A 119 -0.51 -11.27 8.32
C GLY A 119 0.64 -12.23 8.02
N LEU A 120 1.42 -11.96 6.97
CA LEU A 120 2.62 -12.72 6.63
C LEU A 120 3.70 -12.60 7.71
N ILE A 121 4.01 -11.38 8.17
CA ILE A 121 5.01 -11.14 9.22
C ILE A 121 4.62 -11.88 10.50
N ASP A 122 3.35 -11.83 10.89
CA ASP A 122 2.85 -12.53 12.07
C ASP A 122 2.87 -14.06 11.91
N ALA A 123 2.57 -14.57 10.71
CA ALA A 123 2.66 -16.00 10.41
C ALA A 123 4.11 -16.51 10.43
N LEU A 124 5.06 -15.72 9.92
CA LEU A 124 6.50 -15.99 9.99
C LEU A 124 7.01 -16.03 11.43
N ARG A 125 6.61 -15.07 12.28
CA ARG A 125 6.98 -15.07 13.70
C ARG A 125 6.47 -16.29 14.47
N ARG A 126 5.37 -16.88 14.01
CA ARG A 126 4.72 -18.04 14.64
C ARG A 126 5.11 -19.38 14.00
N ASP A 127 6.02 -19.37 13.01
CA ASP A 127 6.46 -20.54 12.24
C ASP A 127 5.29 -21.30 11.57
N ARG A 128 4.25 -20.56 11.15
CA ARG A 128 3.02 -21.11 10.53
C ARG A 128 2.84 -20.68 9.08
N ALA A 129 3.76 -19.90 8.53
CA ALA A 129 3.66 -19.41 7.16
C ALA A 129 4.12 -20.51 6.17
N PRO A 130 3.33 -20.83 5.13
CA PRO A 130 3.79 -21.65 4.01
C PRO A 130 4.68 -20.80 3.09
N VAL A 131 5.83 -20.35 3.61
CA VAL A 131 6.84 -19.64 2.83
C VAL A 131 7.87 -20.63 2.28
N PRO A 132 8.41 -20.39 1.07
CA PRO A 132 9.50 -21.20 0.55
C PRO A 132 10.70 -21.14 1.49
N GLU A 133 11.40 -22.28 1.59
CA GLU A 133 12.50 -22.55 2.53
C GLU A 133 13.67 -21.53 2.45
N ARG A 134 13.71 -20.71 1.40
CA ARG A 134 14.71 -19.65 1.20
C ARG A 134 14.15 -18.50 0.38
N VAL A 135 14.05 -17.32 1.00
CA VAL A 135 13.82 -16.04 0.30
C VAL A 135 15.11 -15.23 0.37
N SER A 136 15.81 -15.09 -0.76
CA SER A 136 17.00 -14.24 -0.84
C SER A 136 16.62 -12.92 -1.52
N ILE A 137 16.58 -11.84 -0.74
CA ILE A 137 16.38 -10.50 -1.26
C ILE A 137 17.76 -9.95 -1.67
N PHE A 138 18.08 -10.04 -2.96
CA PHE A 138 19.24 -9.35 -3.52
C PHE A 138 18.80 -7.99 -4.08
N GLY A 139 19.28 -6.89 -3.48
CA GLY A 139 19.17 -5.55 -4.07
C GLY A 139 18.17 -4.58 -3.44
N ILE A 140 18.07 -4.49 -2.11
CA ILE A 140 17.56 -3.27 -1.45
C ILE A 140 18.76 -2.34 -1.16
N SER A 141 19.29 -1.68 -2.20
CA SER A 141 20.33 -0.65 -2.01
C SER A 141 19.76 0.72 -1.63
N THR A 142 18.48 0.82 -1.29
CA THR A 142 17.89 2.07 -0.79
C THR A 142 16.89 1.79 0.33
N LEU A 143 17.42 1.45 1.51
CA LEU A 143 16.83 1.95 2.75
C LEU A 143 16.90 3.49 2.67
N PRO A 144 15.77 4.22 2.66
CA PRO A 144 15.83 5.67 2.85
C PRO A 144 16.56 5.92 4.17
N PRO A 145 17.61 6.75 4.21
CA PRO A 145 18.35 6.98 5.42
C PRO A 145 17.39 7.60 6.43
N HIS A 146 16.98 6.81 7.42
CA HIS A 146 16.48 7.33 8.67
C HIS A 146 17.56 8.28 9.18
N GLU A 147 17.19 9.54 9.37
CA GLU A 147 18.03 10.61 9.93
C GLU A 147 18.83 10.06 11.11
N ARG A 148 20.12 9.77 10.89
CA ARG A 148 21.06 9.47 11.96
C ARG A 148 21.56 10.80 12.48
N SER A 149 20.93 11.25 13.56
CA SER A 149 21.47 12.28 14.43
C SER A 149 22.89 11.89 14.84
N ASN A 150 23.80 12.78 14.47
CA ASN A 150 25.11 13.07 15.00
C ASN A 150 25.45 12.40 16.35
N GLN A 151 26.38 11.44 16.34
CA GLN A 151 27.32 11.26 17.45
C GLN A 151 28.58 10.48 17.03
N ASN A 152 29.70 11.17 17.23
CA ASN A 152 31.08 10.72 17.21
C ASN A 152 31.28 9.27 17.67
N CYS A 153 32.09 8.52 16.93
CA CYS A 153 33.16 7.72 17.55
C CYS A 153 34.19 7.30 16.49
N SER A 154 35.37 7.91 16.62
CA SER A 154 36.61 7.60 15.96
C SER A 154 37.14 6.23 16.39
N GLY A 155 37.68 5.43 15.46
CA GLY A 155 38.71 4.44 15.77
C GLY A 155 38.46 3.00 15.31
N LEU A 156 39.55 2.41 14.79
CA LEU A 156 39.80 0.97 14.53
C LEU A 156 39.39 0.37 13.17
N THR A 157 40.17 0.77 12.16
CA THR A 157 41.07 -0.06 11.32
C THR A 157 40.91 -1.61 11.28
N ARG A 158 40.87 -2.14 10.03
CA ARG A 158 41.31 -3.48 9.53
C ARG A 158 40.43 -4.70 9.92
N LYS A 159 40.05 -5.66 9.06
CA LYS A 159 40.46 -6.18 7.74
C LYS A 159 39.24 -6.85 7.06
N THR A 160 39.03 -6.60 5.76
CA THR A 160 38.21 -7.44 4.88
C THR A 160 39.09 -7.93 3.74
N GLN A 161 39.36 -9.23 3.69
CA GLN A 161 39.93 -9.88 2.50
C GLN A 161 38.76 -10.30 1.60
N ALA A 162 38.66 -9.67 0.44
CA ALA A 162 37.83 -10.11 -0.66
C ALA A 162 38.72 -10.90 -1.63
N THR A 163 38.37 -12.16 -1.87
CA THR A 163 39.01 -13.02 -2.86
C THR A 163 38.23 -12.89 -4.16
N THR A 164 38.79 -12.21 -5.15
CA THR A 164 38.34 -12.28 -6.55
C THR A 164 39.24 -13.29 -7.25
N SER A 165 38.64 -14.30 -7.89
CA SER A 165 39.35 -15.33 -8.65
C SER A 165 39.10 -15.13 -10.15
N CYS A 166 40.21 -15.02 -10.89
CA CYS A 166 40.44 -14.96 -12.34
C CYS A 166 39.80 -13.83 -13.16
#